data_AF-A0A8J8MB25-F1
#
_entry.id   AF-A0A8J8MB25-F1
#
_cell.length_a   1.000
_cell.length_b   1.000
_cell.length_c   1.000
_cell.angle_alpha   90.00
_cell.angle_beta   90.00
_cell.angle_gamma   90.00
#
_symmetry.space_group_name_H-M   'P 1'
#
loop_
_entity.id
_entity.type
_entity.pdbx_description
1 polymer ?
#
loop_
_entity_poly.entity_id
_entity_poly.type
_entity_poly.pdbx_seq_one_letter_code
_entity_poly.pdbx_strand_id
1 'polypeptide(L)'
;MKKKIFGGIILCLLLAFGYKYYCYNYSNEGILENVINRNGYILNKINEPVSIKLFVKPEWIPYNSIKEVDLGEKLLELHSTDIILNNIKNTGNNIDFSFQTKYSLKFNSGTFIYNGILNENGTCTLITTYKNLILYDKNKKQIQLGQCGSNSKGFSFSIIPENYKYIEEGFYVEYSGFILYEYIKK
;
A
#
# COMPACT_ATOMS: atom_id res chain seq x y z
N MET A 1 31.17 38.18 -14.90
CA MET A 1 30.03 37.27 -15.16
C MET A 1 30.35 35.78 -14.92
N LYS A 2 31.41 35.21 -15.51
CA LYS A 2 31.74 33.77 -15.38
C LYS A 2 31.85 33.23 -13.93
N LYS A 3 32.46 33.98 -13.00
CA LYS A 3 32.55 33.57 -11.58
C LYS A 3 31.19 33.52 -10.86
N LYS A 4 30.25 34.40 -11.22
CA LYS A 4 28.89 34.40 -10.64
C LYS A 4 28.06 33.23 -11.17
N ILE A 5 28.22 32.88 -12.45
CA ILE A 5 27.61 31.69 -13.07
C ILE A 5 28.18 30.41 -12.44
N PHE A 6 29.50 30.33 -12.25
CA PHE A 6 30.15 29.18 -11.62
C PHE A 6 29.71 28.99 -10.15
N GLY A 7 29.60 30.08 -9.38
CA GLY A 7 29.06 30.03 -8.01
C GLY A 7 27.60 29.55 -7.95
N GLY A 8 26.77 29.98 -8.91
CA GLY A 8 25.39 29.49 -9.03
C GLY A 8 25.31 27.99 -9.32
N ILE A 9 26.16 27.46 -10.20
CA ILE A 9 26.22 26.03 -10.52
C ILE A 9 26.60 25.20 -9.28
N ILE A 10 27.62 25.63 -8.53
CA ILE A 10 28.04 24.93 -7.30
C ILE A 10 26.90 24.90 -6.27
N LEU A 11 26.19 26.01 -6.08
CA LEU A 11 25.06 26.07 -5.15
C LEU A 11 23.94 25.10 -5.56
N CYS A 12 23.57 25.07 -6.85
CA CYS A 12 22.58 24.12 -7.36
C CYS A 12 23.01 22.66 -7.14
N LEU A 13 24.29 22.34 -7.33
CA LEU A 13 24.81 20.99 -7.07
C LEU A 13 24.74 20.62 -5.59
N LEU A 14 25.10 21.54 -4.69
CA LEU A 14 25.01 21.32 -3.24
C LEU A 14 23.55 21.11 -2.80
N LEU A 15 22.62 21.91 -3.32
CA LEU A 15 21.19 21.74 -3.03
C LEU A 15 20.65 20.41 -3.56
N ALA A 16 21.03 20.02 -4.79
CA ALA A 16 20.63 18.74 -5.36
C ALA A 16 21.19 17.56 -4.55
N PHE A 17 22.45 17.65 -4.11
CA PHE A 17 23.09 16.63 -3.28
C PHE A 17 22.43 16.54 -1.90
N GLY A 18 22.18 17.68 -1.25
CA GLY A 18 21.48 17.75 0.04
C GLY A 18 20.06 17.19 -0.05
N TYR A 19 19.32 17.52 -1.11
CA TYR A 19 17.99 16.98 -1.37
C TYR A 19 18.02 15.46 -1.57
N LYS A 20 18.95 14.95 -2.38
CA LYS A 20 19.12 13.50 -2.59
C LYS A 20 19.44 12.78 -1.28
N TYR A 21 20.34 13.34 -0.47
CA TYR A 21 20.69 12.80 0.85
C TYR A 21 19.48 12.80 1.80
N TYR A 22 18.69 13.87 1.77
CA TYR A 22 17.46 13.96 2.55
C TYR A 22 16.45 12.87 2.13
N CYS A 23 16.15 12.74 0.83
CA CYS A 23 15.22 11.73 0.34
C CYS A 23 15.69 10.32 0.70
N TYR A 24 16.99 10.04 0.61
CA TYR A 24 17.51 8.71 0.91
C TYR A 24 17.42 8.35 2.40
N ASN A 25 17.63 9.30 3.32
CA ASN A 25 17.76 9.00 4.75
C ASN A 25 16.52 9.33 5.58
N TYR A 26 15.74 10.34 5.19
CA TYR A 26 14.72 10.95 6.05
C TYR A 26 13.31 10.98 5.43
N SER A 27 13.15 10.66 4.15
CA SER A 27 11.81 10.45 3.59
C SER A 27 11.23 9.12 4.07
N ASN A 28 9.89 8.98 4.03
CA ASN A 28 9.24 7.73 4.40
C ASN A 28 9.72 6.56 3.52
N GLU A 29 9.89 6.81 2.21
CA GLU A 29 10.38 5.82 1.26
C GLU A 29 11.83 5.44 1.54
N GLY A 30 12.69 6.43 1.82
CA GLY A 30 14.10 6.18 2.16
C GLY A 30 14.27 5.47 3.50
N ILE A 31 13.47 5.83 4.51
CA ILE A 31 13.45 5.12 5.79
C ILE A 31 13.00 3.67 5.57
N LEU A 32 11.89 3.46 4.84
CA LEU A 32 11.38 2.11 4.56
C LEU A 32 12.41 1.26 3.81
N GLU A 33 13.06 1.82 2.79
CA GLU A 33 14.11 1.13 2.02
C GLU A 33 15.28 0.74 2.92
N ASN A 34 15.75 1.66 3.78
CA ASN A 34 16.84 1.35 4.71
C ASN A 34 16.45 0.31 5.76
N VAL A 35 15.21 0.35 6.24
CA VAL A 35 14.67 -0.65 7.18
C VAL A 35 14.58 -2.03 6.52
N ILE A 36 14.02 -2.12 5.31
CA ILE A 36 13.91 -3.35 4.53
C ILE A 36 15.29 -3.95 4.27
N ASN A 37 16.27 -3.12 3.88
CA ASN A 37 17.63 -3.56 3.57
C ASN A 37 18.55 -3.71 4.80
N ARG A 38 18.06 -3.46 6.02
CA ARG A 38 18.85 -3.49 7.26
C ARG A 38 20.03 -2.48 7.27
N ASN A 39 19.93 -1.41 6.49
CA ASN A 39 20.93 -0.35 6.41
C ASN A 39 20.85 0.57 7.62
N GLY A 40 21.57 0.23 8.69
CA GLY A 40 21.55 0.99 9.94
C GLY A 40 20.31 0.75 10.81
N TYR A 41 19.53 -0.29 10.49
CA TYR A 41 18.34 -0.68 11.25
C TYR A 41 18.36 -2.17 11.62
N ILE A 42 17.69 -2.49 12.72
CA ILE A 42 17.24 -3.83 13.10
C ILE A 42 15.76 -3.91 12.74
N LEU A 43 15.30 -5.05 12.20
CA LEU A 43 13.89 -5.31 11.91
C LEU A 43 13.50 -6.68 12.47
N ASN A 44 12.43 -6.71 13.24
CA ASN A 44 11.88 -7.90 13.86
C ASN A 44 10.46 -8.14 13.33
N LYS A 45 10.13 -9.40 13.02
CA LYS A 45 8.76 -9.81 12.73
C LYS A 45 8.03 -10.03 14.06
N ILE A 46 6.88 -9.37 14.24
CA ILE A 46 6.12 -9.41 15.50
C ILE A 46 4.91 -10.32 15.39
N ASN A 47 4.11 -10.21 14.33
CA ASN A 47 2.88 -10.98 14.18
C ASN A 47 2.56 -11.29 12.71
N GLU A 48 2.02 -12.48 12.45
CA GLU A 48 1.62 -12.98 11.12
C GLU A 48 0.48 -14.03 11.28
N PRO A 49 -0.70 -13.83 10.66
CA PRO A 49 -1.13 -12.69 9.86
C PRO A 49 -1.71 -11.53 10.69
N VAL A 50 -1.68 -10.33 10.14
CA VAL A 50 -2.50 -9.18 10.57
C VAL A 50 -3.70 -9.07 9.64
N SER A 51 -4.90 -9.21 10.21
CA SER A 51 -6.16 -9.06 9.48
C SER A 51 -6.70 -7.64 9.60
N ILE A 52 -7.15 -7.09 8.48
CA ILE A 52 -7.83 -5.81 8.41
C ILE A 52 -9.23 -5.99 7.82
N LYS A 53 -10.12 -5.04 8.17
CA LYS A 53 -11.45 -4.95 7.59
C LYS A 53 -11.68 -3.54 7.07
N LEU A 54 -12.08 -3.43 5.80
CA LEU A 54 -12.32 -2.18 5.09
C LEU A 54 -13.76 -2.16 4.59
N PHE A 55 -14.30 -0.96 4.40
CA PHE A 55 -15.60 -0.77 3.76
C PHE A 55 -15.42 0.07 2.49
N VAL A 56 -15.96 -0.44 1.37
CA VAL A 56 -15.98 0.26 0.09
C VAL A 56 -17.37 0.83 -0.12
N LYS A 57 -17.47 2.15 -0.26
CA LYS A 57 -18.74 2.85 -0.44
C LYS A 57 -19.26 2.70 -1.88
N PRO A 58 -20.58 2.58 -2.08
CA PRO A 58 -21.15 2.36 -3.40
C PRO A 58 -20.95 3.54 -4.35
N GLU A 59 -20.93 4.78 -3.86
CA GLU A 59 -20.75 5.99 -4.68
C GLU A 59 -19.39 6.10 -5.37
N TRP A 60 -18.41 5.31 -4.91
CA TRP A 60 -17.08 5.25 -5.53
C TRP A 60 -17.06 4.37 -6.78
N ILE A 61 -18.06 3.50 -6.96
CA ILE A 61 -18.02 2.40 -7.93
C ILE A 61 -18.62 2.86 -9.26
N PRO A 62 -17.87 2.80 -10.38
CA PRO A 62 -18.33 3.30 -11.68
C PRO A 62 -19.22 2.30 -12.42
N TYR A 63 -20.40 1.97 -11.89
CA TYR A 63 -21.30 0.95 -12.47
C TYR A 63 -21.71 1.22 -13.92
N ASN A 64 -21.98 2.48 -14.27
CA ASN A 64 -22.63 2.85 -15.53
C ASN A 64 -21.65 3.28 -16.64
N SER A 65 -20.35 3.08 -16.46
CA SER A 65 -19.35 3.52 -17.42
C SER A 65 -18.10 2.66 -17.34
N ILE A 66 -17.59 2.22 -18.49
CA ILE A 66 -16.27 1.60 -18.60
C ILE A 66 -15.24 2.70 -18.40
N LYS A 67 -14.76 2.84 -17.16
CA LYS A 67 -13.78 3.85 -16.77
C LYS A 67 -12.99 3.41 -15.55
N GLU A 68 -11.86 4.07 -15.38
CA GLU A 68 -11.05 4.01 -14.18
C GLU A 68 -11.30 5.29 -13.36
N VAL A 69 -11.42 5.13 -12.05
CA VAL A 69 -11.57 6.21 -11.08
C VAL A 69 -10.40 6.12 -10.11
N ASP A 70 -9.49 7.08 -10.19
CA ASP A 70 -8.47 7.28 -9.18
C ASP A 70 -9.10 7.99 -7.98
N LEU A 71 -9.04 7.35 -6.81
CA LEU A 71 -9.70 7.80 -5.59
C LEU A 71 -8.67 8.33 -4.59
N GLY A 72 -7.64 7.55 -4.29
CA GLY A 72 -6.68 7.88 -3.24
C GLY A 72 -7.30 7.94 -1.84
N GLU A 73 -8.43 7.27 -1.63
CA GLU A 73 -9.21 7.33 -0.38
C GLU A 73 -8.56 6.50 0.72
N LYS A 74 -8.20 7.14 1.84
CA LYS A 74 -7.67 6.43 3.02
C LYS A 74 -8.81 5.72 3.75
N LEU A 75 -8.74 4.40 3.82
CA LEU A 75 -9.77 3.57 4.46
C LEU A 75 -9.41 3.16 5.88
N LEU A 76 -8.11 2.99 6.17
CA LEU A 76 -7.61 2.57 7.47
C LEU A 76 -6.21 3.13 7.71
N GLU A 77 -5.87 3.40 8.95
CA GLU A 77 -4.51 3.69 9.40
C GLU A 77 -4.20 2.76 10.58
N LEU A 78 -3.10 2.02 10.48
CA LEU A 78 -2.66 1.09 11.51
C LEU A 78 -1.14 0.93 11.45
N HIS A 79 -0.46 0.99 12.60
CA HIS A 79 0.99 0.83 12.71
C HIS A 79 1.76 1.70 11.69
N SER A 80 1.60 3.02 11.67
CA SER A 80 2.31 3.87 10.68
C SER A 80 2.11 3.48 9.21
N THR A 81 1.05 2.75 8.89
CA THR A 81 0.68 2.35 7.54
C THR A 81 -0.77 2.75 7.25
N ASP A 82 -0.96 3.53 6.21
CA ASP A 82 -2.26 3.86 5.64
C ASP A 82 -2.63 2.81 4.60
N ILE A 83 -3.85 2.30 4.65
CA ILE A 83 -4.45 1.47 3.60
C ILE A 83 -5.38 2.36 2.78
N ILE A 84 -5.08 2.48 1.50
CA ILE A 84 -5.69 3.42 0.58
C ILE A 84 -6.36 2.63 -0.55
N LEU A 85 -7.62 2.93 -0.85
CA LEU A 85 -8.23 2.51 -2.11
C LEU A 85 -7.72 3.44 -3.21
N ASN A 86 -6.76 2.94 -3.99
CA ASN A 86 -6.06 3.74 -4.98
C ASN A 86 -6.95 4.02 -6.19
N ASN A 87 -7.49 2.96 -6.79
CA ASN A 87 -8.36 3.07 -7.95
C ASN A 87 -9.44 1.99 -7.98
N ILE A 88 -10.50 2.28 -8.74
CA ILE A 88 -11.53 1.32 -9.14
C ILE A 88 -11.68 1.40 -10.66
N LYS A 89 -11.61 0.25 -11.34
CA LYS A 89 -11.70 0.17 -12.79
C LYS A 89 -12.84 -0.73 -13.22
N ASN A 90 -13.85 -0.17 -13.87
CA ASN A 90 -14.85 -0.95 -14.58
C ASN A 90 -14.36 -1.21 -16.01
N THR A 91 -14.16 -2.47 -16.35
CA THR A 91 -13.69 -2.92 -17.67
C THR A 91 -14.83 -3.32 -18.61
N GLY A 92 -16.08 -3.25 -18.14
CA GLY A 92 -17.27 -3.82 -18.79
C GLY A 92 -17.47 -5.30 -18.48
N ASN A 93 -16.37 -6.05 -18.30
CA ASN A 93 -16.41 -7.47 -17.93
C ASN A 93 -16.29 -7.68 -16.42
N ASN A 94 -15.51 -6.86 -15.73
CA ASN A 94 -15.31 -6.92 -14.28
C ASN A 94 -15.16 -5.50 -13.71
N ILE A 95 -15.35 -5.36 -12.40
CA ILE A 95 -14.89 -4.19 -11.65
C ILE A 95 -13.68 -4.60 -10.82
N ASP A 96 -12.54 -3.98 -11.12
CA ASP A 96 -11.26 -4.20 -10.44
C ASP A 96 -11.05 -3.13 -9.36
N PHE A 97 -10.59 -3.54 -8.18
CA PHE A 97 -10.29 -2.68 -7.04
C PHE A 97 -8.81 -2.84 -6.69
N SER A 98 -8.07 -1.74 -6.59
CA SER A 98 -6.67 -1.78 -6.16
C SER A 98 -6.45 -0.98 -4.89
N PHE A 99 -5.85 -1.64 -3.91
CA PHE A 99 -5.48 -1.07 -2.63
C PHE A 99 -3.97 -0.91 -2.57
N GLN A 100 -3.52 0.16 -1.94
CA GLN A 100 -2.10 0.42 -1.71
C GLN A 100 -1.84 0.80 -0.26
N THR A 101 -0.62 0.53 0.19
CA THR A 101 -0.08 0.95 1.47
C THR A 101 0.75 2.22 1.30
N LYS A 102 0.55 3.21 2.16
CA LYS A 102 1.48 4.34 2.33
C LYS A 102 2.04 4.31 3.74
N TYR A 103 3.31 4.64 3.88
CA TYR A 103 4.01 4.54 5.15
C TYR A 103 4.32 5.93 5.71
N SER A 104 4.15 6.08 7.02
CA SER A 104 4.47 7.27 7.80
C SER A 104 5.45 6.87 8.91
N LEU A 105 6.66 6.48 8.50
CA LEU A 105 7.68 5.91 9.37
C LEU A 105 8.42 7.01 10.13
N LYS A 106 8.75 6.73 11.39
CA LYS A 106 9.64 7.58 12.18
C LYS A 106 11.09 7.16 11.96
N PHE A 107 12.00 8.13 11.94
CA PHE A 107 13.41 7.86 11.65
C PHE A 107 14.11 6.92 12.66
N ASN A 108 13.79 6.99 13.95
CA ASN A 108 14.53 6.21 14.95
C ASN A 108 13.99 4.79 15.16
N SER A 109 12.67 4.64 15.26
CA SER A 109 12.04 3.35 15.52
C SER A 109 10.53 3.43 15.30
N GLY A 110 9.89 2.28 15.12
CA GLY A 110 8.44 2.18 15.00
C GLY A 110 7.98 0.78 14.60
N THR A 111 6.69 0.68 14.32
CA THR A 111 6.08 -0.53 13.78
C THR A 111 5.41 -0.23 12.45
N PHE A 112 5.37 -1.20 11.54
CA PHE A 112 4.60 -1.12 10.30
C PHE A 112 4.06 -2.46 9.85
N ILE A 113 2.96 -2.43 9.12
CA ILE A 113 2.43 -3.62 8.44
C ILE A 113 2.92 -3.67 7.00
N TYR A 114 3.35 -4.84 6.53
CA TYR A 114 3.90 -5.01 5.19
C TYR A 114 3.27 -6.20 4.47
N ASN A 115 3.07 -6.08 3.16
CA ASN A 115 2.48 -7.15 2.36
C ASN A 115 3.56 -8.12 1.84
N GLY A 116 4.02 -9.00 2.73
CA GLY A 116 4.99 -10.04 2.43
C GLY A 116 6.07 -10.22 3.50
N ILE A 117 6.83 -11.30 3.36
CA ILE A 117 7.94 -11.65 4.25
C ILE A 117 9.18 -10.89 3.83
N LEU A 118 9.71 -10.05 4.72
CA LEU A 118 10.95 -9.29 4.50
C LEU A 118 12.16 -10.14 4.90
N ASN A 119 12.88 -10.64 3.91
CA ASN A 119 14.06 -11.48 4.10
C ASN A 119 15.26 -10.64 4.57
N GLU A 120 16.25 -11.29 5.18
CA GLU A 120 17.45 -10.61 5.71
C GLU A 120 18.27 -9.91 4.63
N ASN A 121 18.18 -10.37 3.37
CA ASN A 121 18.87 -9.79 2.22
C ASN A 121 18.11 -8.62 1.56
N GLY A 122 17.05 -8.10 2.18
CA GLY A 122 16.24 -6.99 1.65
C GLY A 122 15.22 -7.39 0.58
N THR A 123 15.15 -8.67 0.20
CA THR A 123 14.11 -9.16 -0.71
C THR A 123 12.78 -9.40 0.01
N CYS A 124 11.68 -9.45 -0.75
CA CYS A 124 10.35 -9.73 -0.23
C CYS A 124 9.78 -11.01 -0.85
N THR A 125 9.26 -11.90 -0.02
CA THR A 125 8.47 -13.06 -0.44
C THR A 125 6.98 -12.76 -0.25
N LEU A 126 6.23 -12.69 -1.35
CA LEU A 126 4.80 -12.43 -1.31
C LEU A 126 4.03 -13.67 -0.84
N ILE A 127 3.08 -13.48 0.09
CA ILE A 127 2.22 -14.55 0.62
C ILE A 127 0.82 -14.50 -0.03
N THR A 128 0.71 -14.04 -1.28
CA THR A 128 -0.63 -13.87 -1.87
C THR A 128 -1.26 -15.21 -2.16
N THR A 129 -2.37 -15.48 -1.48
CA THR A 129 -3.30 -16.54 -1.87
C THR A 129 -4.72 -15.96 -1.84
N TYR A 130 -5.61 -16.52 -2.66
CA TYR A 130 -7.05 -16.20 -2.63
C TYR A 130 -7.69 -16.40 -1.25
N LYS A 131 -7.04 -17.13 -0.35
CA LYS A 131 -7.51 -17.40 1.02
C LYS A 131 -7.39 -16.20 1.94
N ASN A 132 -6.53 -15.23 1.60
CA ASN A 132 -6.27 -14.06 2.44
C ASN A 132 -7.25 -12.91 2.18
N LEU A 133 -8.25 -13.10 1.31
CA LEU A 133 -9.16 -12.05 0.90
C LEU A 133 -10.59 -12.58 0.89
N ILE A 134 -11.46 -11.96 1.69
CA ILE A 134 -12.87 -12.33 1.78
C ILE A 134 -13.71 -11.07 1.61
N LEU A 135 -14.74 -11.16 0.78
CA LEU A 135 -15.67 -10.08 0.51
C LEU A 135 -17.02 -10.40 1.11
N TYR A 136 -17.68 -9.41 1.70
CA TYR A 136 -19.03 -9.56 2.24
C TYR A 136 -19.91 -8.38 1.85
N ASP A 137 -21.17 -8.64 1.55
CA ASP A 137 -22.17 -7.58 1.42
C ASP A 137 -22.50 -6.95 2.79
N LYS A 138 -23.36 -5.93 2.79
CA LYS A 138 -23.83 -5.27 4.02
C LYS A 138 -24.52 -6.23 5.01
N ASN A 139 -25.07 -7.34 4.53
CA ASN A 139 -25.78 -8.35 5.31
C ASN A 139 -24.86 -9.50 5.77
N LYS A 140 -23.54 -9.36 5.58
CA LYS A 140 -22.52 -10.38 5.88
C LYS A 140 -22.63 -11.65 5.02
N LYS A 141 -23.31 -11.58 3.87
CA LYS A 141 -23.27 -12.64 2.87
C LYS A 141 -21.96 -12.55 2.11
N GLN A 142 -21.24 -13.67 2.03
CA GLN A 142 -19.98 -13.72 1.29
C GLN A 142 -20.21 -13.50 -0.20
N ILE A 143 -19.38 -12.66 -0.80
CA ILE A 143 -19.36 -12.35 -2.23
C ILE A 143 -18.24 -13.19 -2.85
N GLN A 144 -18.53 -13.83 -3.98
CA GLN A 144 -17.52 -14.61 -4.69
C GLN A 144 -16.46 -13.68 -5.30
N LEU A 145 -15.21 -13.98 -4.99
CA LEU A 145 -14.05 -13.27 -5.49
C LEU A 145 -13.78 -13.65 -6.96
N GLY A 146 -13.46 -12.65 -7.79
CA GLY A 146 -12.91 -12.87 -9.13
C GLY A 146 -11.40 -13.14 -9.07
N GLN A 147 -10.65 -12.50 -9.97
CA GLN A 147 -9.20 -12.54 -9.95
C GLN A 147 -8.68 -11.73 -8.75
N CYS A 148 -7.54 -12.12 -8.20
CA CYS A 148 -6.88 -11.37 -7.15
C CYS A 148 -5.37 -11.31 -7.38
N GLY A 149 -4.76 -10.23 -6.94
CA GLY A 149 -3.32 -10.01 -7.00
C GLY A 149 -2.82 -9.34 -5.74
N SER A 150 -1.51 -9.44 -5.50
CA SER A 150 -0.88 -8.58 -4.52
C SER A 150 0.60 -8.41 -4.80
N ASN A 151 1.17 -7.35 -4.25
CA ASN A 151 2.58 -7.01 -4.31
C ASN A 151 2.99 -6.38 -2.96
N SER A 152 4.26 -6.03 -2.82
CA SER A 152 4.79 -5.47 -1.56
C SER A 152 4.12 -4.17 -1.09
N LYS A 153 3.43 -3.47 -1.99
CA LYS A 153 2.78 -2.19 -1.74
C LYS A 153 1.26 -2.28 -1.65
N GLY A 154 0.65 -3.45 -1.76
CA GLY A 154 -0.80 -3.56 -1.69
C GLY A 154 -1.38 -4.81 -2.34
N PHE A 155 -2.70 -4.82 -2.50
CA PHE A 155 -3.47 -5.95 -3.02
C PHE A 155 -4.59 -5.47 -3.93
N SER A 156 -5.07 -6.35 -4.79
CA SER A 156 -6.16 -6.07 -5.71
C SER A 156 -7.05 -7.27 -5.90
N PHE A 157 -8.28 -7.00 -6.34
CA PHE A 157 -9.21 -8.03 -6.75
C PHE A 157 -10.23 -7.52 -7.76
N SER A 158 -10.91 -8.45 -8.41
CA SER A 158 -12.02 -8.17 -9.29
C SER A 158 -13.32 -8.77 -8.77
N ILE A 159 -14.43 -8.13 -9.13
CA ILE A 159 -15.78 -8.65 -8.95
C ILE A 159 -16.40 -8.81 -10.33
N ILE A 160 -16.95 -10.00 -10.59
CA ILE A 160 -17.64 -10.35 -11.83
C ILE A 160 -19.08 -9.82 -11.84
N PRO A 161 -19.71 -9.62 -13.01
CA PRO A 161 -21.01 -8.94 -13.12
C PRO A 161 -22.14 -9.62 -12.34
N GLU A 162 -22.12 -10.96 -12.24
CA GLU A 162 -23.11 -11.75 -11.51
C GLU A 162 -23.19 -11.38 -10.02
N ASN A 163 -22.14 -10.76 -9.49
CA ASN A 163 -22.01 -10.35 -8.11
C ASN A 163 -22.27 -8.85 -7.87
N TYR A 164 -22.55 -8.04 -8.90
CA TYR A 164 -22.74 -6.59 -8.73
C TYR A 164 -23.89 -6.23 -7.79
N LYS A 165 -24.98 -7.01 -7.82
CA LYS A 165 -26.11 -6.86 -6.89
C LYS A 165 -25.73 -6.93 -5.41
N TYR A 166 -24.57 -7.52 -5.05
CA TYR A 166 -24.11 -7.62 -3.67
C TYR A 166 -23.25 -6.43 -3.22
N ILE A 167 -22.86 -5.55 -4.15
CA ILE A 167 -22.02 -4.38 -3.88
C ILE A 167 -22.73 -3.04 -4.11
N GLU A 168 -23.97 -3.06 -4.61
CA GLU A 168 -24.80 -1.87 -4.89
C GLU A 168 -24.96 -0.94 -3.68
N GLU A 169 -24.92 -1.49 -2.47
CA GLU A 169 -25.03 -0.75 -1.20
C GLU A 169 -23.69 -0.59 -0.47
N GLY A 170 -22.59 -0.87 -1.17
CA GLY A 170 -21.27 -1.01 -0.58
C GLY A 170 -21.03 -2.40 0.01
N PHE A 171 -19.78 -2.68 0.32
CA PHE A 171 -19.35 -4.00 0.76
C PHE A 171 -18.11 -3.93 1.65
N TYR A 172 -17.89 -5.00 2.39
CA TYR A 172 -16.74 -5.16 3.27
C TYR A 172 -15.66 -6.01 2.59
N VAL A 173 -14.42 -5.62 2.81
CA VAL A 173 -13.22 -6.34 2.41
C VAL A 173 -12.49 -6.76 3.67
N GLU A 174 -12.32 -8.06 3.89
CA GLU A 174 -11.42 -8.59 4.91
C GLU A 174 -10.15 -9.10 4.24
N TYR A 175 -9.01 -8.62 4.70
CA TYR A 175 -7.71 -8.98 4.14
C TYR A 175 -6.72 -9.36 5.24
N SER A 176 -6.08 -10.52 5.10
CA SER A 176 -5.16 -11.10 6.09
C SER A 176 -3.77 -11.40 5.52
N GLY A 177 -3.32 -10.65 4.51
CA GLY A 177 -2.00 -10.83 3.90
C GLY A 177 -0.87 -10.00 4.55
N PHE A 178 -1.18 -9.17 5.54
CA PHE A 178 -0.20 -8.30 6.18
C PHE A 178 0.58 -9.00 7.30
N ILE A 179 1.82 -8.55 7.49
CA ILE A 179 2.70 -8.96 8.59
C ILE A 179 3.10 -7.71 9.36
N LEU A 180 3.05 -7.78 10.70
CA LEU A 180 3.53 -6.70 11.56
C LEU A 180 5.03 -6.83 11.79
N TYR A 181 5.74 -5.74 11.53
CA TYR A 181 7.15 -5.59 11.84
C TYR A 181 7.39 -4.44 12.82
N GLU A 182 8.46 -4.59 13.60
CA GLU A 182 9.05 -3.53 14.42
C GLU A 182 10.47 -3.26 13.95
N TYR A 183 10.86 -1.99 13.86
CA TYR A 183 12.22 -1.59 13.51
C TYR A 183 12.79 -0.59 14.50
N ILE A 184 14.12 -0.65 14.65
CA ILE A 184 14.89 0.23 15.53
C ILE A 184 16.21 0.55 14.84
N LYS A 185 16.61 1.83 14.84
CA LYS A 185 17.89 2.29 14.31
C LYS A 185 19.04 1.84 15.23
N LYS A 186 20.14 1.37 14.63
CA LYS A 186 21.37 0.98 15.32
C LYS A 186 22.15 2.18 15.84
#